data_AF-A0A3B0NY97-F1
#
_entry.id   AF-A0A3B0NY97-F1
#
_cell.length_a   1.000
_cell.length_b   1.000
_cell.length_c   1.000
_cell.angle_alpha   90.00
_cell.angle_beta   90.00
_cell.angle_gamma   90.00
#
_symmetry.space_group_name_H-M   'P 1'
#
loop_
_entity.id
_entity.type
_entity.pdbx_description
1 polymer ?
#
loop_
_entity_poly.entity_id
_entity_poly.type
_entity_poly.pdbx_seq_one_letter_code
_entity_poly.pdbx_strand_id
1 'polypeptide(L)'
;MDENGIVRVGSEVSAGDILVGRTSPKGEENPTPEEKLMAAIFGQKTTSRKDTSLKVKHGHNGTVVAVDILSRKLGDTLEDGIEQIVKVSIAQKRKIKVGDKMAGRHGNKGVVSIVLPVEEMPYLEDGTPLDIVLNPQGVPSRMNIGQVLELHLGLAAKKLNTKFVTPIFDGITHNQIKEILEEANIDSSGKLTVYDGATGEPFDQPISVGIMYYLKLYHMVDDKMHARSVGPYSLITQQPLGGKSQNGGQRFGEMETW
;
A
#
# COMPACT_ATOMS: atom_id res chain seq x y z
N MET A 1 4.57 -9.78 26.32
CA MET A 1 3.49 -10.79 26.26
C MET A 1 2.75 -10.80 27.59
N ASP A 2 1.56 -11.38 27.62
CA ASP A 2 0.87 -11.77 28.84
C ASP A 2 1.40 -13.10 29.40
N GLU A 3 0.80 -13.57 30.50
CA GLU A 3 1.15 -14.83 31.17
C GLU A 3 0.85 -16.07 30.33
N ASN A 4 -0.06 -15.95 29.34
CA ASN A 4 -0.42 -17.02 28.41
C ASN A 4 0.45 -17.02 27.14
N GLY A 5 1.46 -16.13 27.06
CA GLY A 5 2.33 -16.00 25.89
C GLY A 5 1.68 -15.30 24.70
N ILE A 6 0.60 -14.54 24.92
CA ILE A 6 -0.12 -13.78 23.89
C ILE A 6 0.31 -12.30 23.93
N VAL A 7 0.37 -11.66 22.78
CA VAL A 7 0.65 -10.22 22.68
C VAL A 7 -0.49 -9.39 23.29
N ARG A 8 -0.15 -8.28 23.95
CA ARG A 8 -1.13 -7.38 24.57
C ARG A 8 -1.73 -6.42 23.55
N VAL A 9 -3.02 -6.13 23.67
CA VAL A 9 -3.67 -5.06 22.89
C VAL A 9 -3.00 -3.72 23.18
N GLY A 10 -2.78 -2.93 22.14
CA GLY A 10 -2.04 -1.67 22.18
C GLY A 10 -0.54 -1.79 21.92
N SER A 11 0.02 -3.01 21.86
CA SER A 11 1.45 -3.20 21.55
C SER A 11 1.73 -2.86 20.08
N GLU A 12 2.79 -2.09 19.83
CA GLU A 12 3.37 -1.97 18.49
C GLU A 12 4.23 -3.19 18.19
N VAL A 13 4.04 -3.75 17.00
CA VAL A 13 4.72 -4.97 16.54
C VAL A 13 5.31 -4.78 15.15
N SER A 14 6.43 -5.45 14.94
CA SER A 14 7.24 -5.43 13.73
C SER A 14 7.51 -6.84 13.22
N ALA A 15 8.04 -6.95 12.00
CA ALA A 15 8.30 -8.24 11.38
C ALA A 15 9.25 -9.10 12.22
N GLY A 16 8.85 -10.35 12.49
CA GLY A 16 9.61 -11.28 13.32
C GLY A 16 9.18 -11.31 14.80
N ASP A 17 8.45 -10.30 15.28
CA ASP A 17 7.93 -10.30 16.64
C ASP A 17 6.93 -11.43 16.84
N ILE A 18 6.94 -12.02 18.04
CA ILE A 18 6.07 -13.14 18.37
C ILE A 18 4.73 -12.59 18.87
N LEU A 19 3.65 -12.99 18.18
CA LEU A 19 2.27 -12.62 18.53
C LEU A 19 1.66 -13.62 19.51
N VAL A 20 1.89 -14.91 19.28
CA VAL A 20 1.37 -16.00 20.12
C VAL A 20 2.46 -17.04 20.29
N GLY A 21 2.94 -17.18 21.53
CA GLY A 21 3.87 -18.22 21.93
C GLY A 21 3.23 -19.60 21.79
N ARG A 22 3.87 -20.50 21.04
CA ARG A 22 3.43 -21.90 20.88
C ARG A 22 4.63 -22.82 20.81
N THR A 23 4.56 -23.93 21.53
CA THR A 23 5.56 -25.00 21.45
C THR A 23 4.91 -26.29 20.99
N SER A 24 5.55 -27.00 20.08
CA SER A 24 5.14 -28.36 19.67
C SER A 24 6.17 -29.38 20.16
N PRO A 25 5.77 -30.62 20.49
CA PRO A 25 6.72 -31.69 20.77
C PRO A 25 7.62 -31.91 19.55
N LYS A 26 8.93 -32.02 19.79
CA LYS A 26 9.93 -32.36 18.77
C LYS A 26 10.20 -33.87 18.88
N GLY A 27 10.19 -34.59 17.77
CA GLY A 27 10.63 -35.99 17.73
C GLY A 27 12.11 -36.12 18.08
N GLU A 28 12.53 -37.33 18.46
CA GLU A 28 13.94 -37.64 18.70
C GLU A 28 14.70 -37.64 17.36
N GLU A 29 15.45 -36.57 17.10
CA GLU A 29 16.45 -36.54 16.04
C GLU A 29 17.77 -37.06 16.58
N ASN A 30 18.47 -37.89 15.80
CA ASN A 30 19.83 -38.31 16.10
C ASN A 30 20.78 -37.19 15.64
N PRO A 31 21.40 -36.42 16.56
CA PRO A 31 22.32 -35.34 16.18
C PRO A 31 23.59 -35.89 15.54
N THR A 32 24.22 -35.09 14.68
CA THR A 32 25.49 -35.47 14.05
C THR A 32 26.62 -35.56 15.08
N PRO A 33 27.75 -36.24 14.79
CA PRO A 33 28.88 -36.31 15.71
C PRO A 33 29.41 -34.93 16.16
N GLU A 34 29.40 -33.94 15.26
CA GLU A 34 29.81 -32.56 15.55
C GLU A 34 28.85 -31.88 16.53
N GLU A 35 27.54 -32.03 16.33
CA GLU A 35 26.51 -31.49 17.22
C GLU A 35 26.56 -32.14 18.60
N LYS A 36 26.84 -33.45 18.66
CA LYS A 36 27.06 -34.17 19.93
C LYS A 36 28.28 -33.67 20.68
N LEU A 37 29.40 -33.45 19.99
CA LEU A 37 30.60 -32.89 20.58
C LEU A 37 30.35 -31.47 21.11
N MET A 38 29.67 -30.64 20.31
CA MET A 38 29.22 -29.31 20.71
C MET A 38 28.35 -29.34 21.97
N ALA A 39 27.33 -30.20 22.02
CA ALA A 39 26.47 -30.34 23.19
C ALA A 39 27.25 -30.80 24.44
N ALA A 40 28.24 -31.69 24.27
CA ALA A 40 29.09 -32.17 25.36
C ALA A 40 30.03 -31.07 25.89
N ILE A 41 30.64 -30.26 25.01
CA ILE A 41 31.54 -29.16 25.39
C ILE A 41 30.77 -28.06 26.15
N PHE A 42 29.58 -27.68 25.66
CA PHE A 42 28.81 -26.57 26.22
C PHE A 42 27.75 -27.00 27.26
N GLY A 43 27.63 -28.30 27.55
CA GLY A 43 26.63 -28.84 28.47
C GLY A 43 25.18 -28.54 28.06
N GLN A 44 24.93 -28.26 26.77
CA GLN A 44 23.60 -27.93 26.28
C GLN A 44 22.75 -29.20 26.19
N LYS A 45 21.66 -29.26 26.97
CA LYS A 45 20.67 -30.33 26.87
C LYS A 45 19.83 -30.14 25.62
N THR A 46 19.60 -31.22 24.88
CA THR A 46 18.70 -31.23 23.72
C THR A 46 17.26 -30.93 24.19
N THR A 47 16.64 -29.93 23.58
CA THR A 47 15.26 -29.55 23.91
C THR A 47 14.28 -30.47 23.20
N SER A 48 13.37 -31.11 23.95
CA SER A 48 12.30 -31.96 23.41
C SER A 48 11.13 -31.19 22.77
N ARG A 49 11.20 -29.86 22.74
CA ARG A 49 10.15 -28.98 22.20
C ARG A 49 10.71 -28.10 21.10
N LYS A 50 9.90 -27.87 20.06
CA LYS A 50 10.17 -26.95 18.96
C LYS A 50 9.28 -25.72 19.12
N ASP A 51 9.85 -24.54 18.91
CA ASP A 51 9.09 -23.30 18.80
C ASP A 51 8.27 -23.30 17.50
N THR A 52 6.94 -23.21 17.64
CA THR A 52 5.95 -23.11 16.55
C THR A 52 5.08 -21.87 16.72
N SER A 53 5.61 -20.85 17.40
CA SER A 53 4.93 -19.60 17.69
C SER A 53 4.50 -18.85 16.43
N LEU A 54 3.37 -18.15 16.53
CA LEU A 54 2.89 -17.26 15.49
C LEU A 54 3.72 -15.96 15.54
N LYS A 55 4.41 -15.64 14.45
CA LYS A 55 5.21 -14.43 14.30
C LYS A 55 4.59 -13.47 13.28
N VAL A 56 4.84 -12.18 13.44
CA VAL A 56 4.47 -11.18 12.44
C VAL A 56 5.21 -11.48 11.14
N LYS A 57 4.46 -11.62 10.04
CA LYS A 57 5.01 -11.85 8.70
C LYS A 57 5.86 -10.66 8.25
N HIS A 58 6.89 -10.93 7.45
CA HIS A 58 7.70 -9.86 6.86
C HIS A 58 6.86 -8.89 6.04
N GLY A 59 7.19 -7.59 6.13
CA GLY A 59 6.46 -6.50 5.48
C GLY A 59 5.18 -6.06 6.18
N HIS A 60 4.76 -6.75 7.25
CA HIS A 60 3.68 -6.31 8.12
C HIS A 60 4.24 -5.69 9.39
N ASN A 61 3.63 -4.59 9.80
CA ASN A 61 3.88 -3.92 11.07
C ASN A 61 2.59 -3.20 11.47
N GLY A 62 2.51 -2.75 12.72
CA GLY A 62 1.39 -1.96 13.19
C GLY A 62 1.11 -2.15 14.67
N THR A 63 -0.07 -1.75 15.09
CA THR A 63 -0.51 -1.83 16.48
C THR A 63 -1.52 -2.96 16.61
N VAL A 64 -1.37 -3.79 17.63
CA VAL A 64 -2.37 -4.82 17.96
C VAL A 64 -3.62 -4.12 18.48
N VAL A 65 -4.75 -4.28 17.78
CA VAL A 65 -6.02 -3.63 18.13
C VAL A 65 -6.98 -4.55 18.85
N ALA A 66 -6.94 -5.85 18.57
CA ALA A 66 -7.81 -6.83 19.20
C ALA A 66 -7.13 -8.19 19.23
N VAL A 67 -7.46 -8.97 20.26
CA VAL A 67 -7.05 -10.36 20.42
C VAL A 67 -8.30 -11.15 20.80
N ASP A 68 -8.72 -12.07 19.92
CA ASP A 68 -9.87 -12.94 20.15
C ASP A 68 -9.36 -14.35 20.44
N ILE A 69 -9.77 -14.91 21.57
CA ILE A 69 -9.42 -16.27 21.99
C ILE A 69 -10.67 -17.13 21.90
N LEU A 70 -10.67 -18.10 20.97
CA LEU A 70 -11.71 -19.10 20.83
C LEU A 70 -11.22 -20.41 21.44
N SER A 71 -11.99 -21.03 22.33
CA SER A 71 -11.60 -22.27 23.00
C SER A 71 -12.75 -23.23 23.17
N ARG A 72 -12.50 -24.52 22.97
CA ARG A 72 -13.49 -25.57 23.29
C ARG A 72 -13.93 -25.54 24.75
N LYS A 73 -13.04 -25.13 25.67
CA LYS A 73 -13.37 -25.01 27.10
C LYS A 73 -14.39 -23.90 27.38
N LEU A 74 -14.44 -22.89 26.51
CA LEU A 74 -15.39 -21.77 26.59
C LEU A 74 -16.73 -22.08 25.89
N GLY A 75 -16.87 -23.26 25.29
CA GLY A 75 -18.07 -23.68 24.57
C GLY A 75 -18.05 -23.34 23.07
N ASP A 76 -16.92 -22.87 22.53
CA ASP A 76 -16.80 -22.57 21.10
C ASP A 76 -16.71 -23.86 20.26
N THR A 77 -17.39 -23.89 19.12
CA THR A 77 -17.32 -24.98 18.15
C THR A 77 -16.06 -24.84 17.28
N LEU A 78 -15.06 -25.70 17.52
CA LEU A 78 -13.79 -25.76 16.77
C LEU A 78 -13.63 -27.08 16.01
N GLU A 79 -12.89 -27.06 14.90
CA GLU A 79 -12.54 -28.24 14.10
C GLU A 79 -11.85 -29.33 14.95
N ASP A 80 -11.92 -30.58 14.47
CA ASP A 80 -11.36 -31.69 15.23
C ASP A 80 -9.84 -31.64 15.37
N GLY A 81 -9.35 -31.91 16.58
CA GLY A 81 -7.94 -31.74 16.94
C GLY A 81 -7.49 -30.30 17.25
N ILE A 82 -8.37 -29.29 17.18
CA ILE A 82 -8.05 -27.91 17.58
C ILE A 82 -8.68 -27.59 18.94
N GLU A 83 -7.84 -27.39 19.96
CA GLU A 83 -8.30 -27.05 21.32
C GLU A 83 -8.61 -25.55 21.49
N GLN A 84 -7.80 -24.69 20.87
CA GLN A 84 -7.87 -23.24 20.99
C GLN A 84 -7.34 -22.55 19.74
N ILE A 85 -7.98 -21.46 19.33
CA ILE A 85 -7.54 -20.56 18.25
C ILE A 85 -7.38 -19.16 18.83
N VAL A 86 -6.22 -18.55 18.61
CA VAL A 86 -5.96 -17.15 18.98
C VAL A 86 -5.87 -16.33 17.70
N LYS A 87 -6.77 -15.36 17.53
CA LYS A 87 -6.77 -14.42 16.42
C LYS A 87 -6.22 -13.09 16.91
N VAL A 88 -5.21 -12.57 16.23
CA VAL A 88 -4.61 -11.28 16.56
C VAL A 88 -4.84 -10.32 15.40
N SER A 89 -5.54 -9.23 15.67
CA SER A 89 -5.86 -8.18 14.71
C SER A 89 -4.84 -7.07 14.83
N ILE A 90 -4.12 -6.79 13.73
CA ILE A 90 -3.11 -5.74 13.65
C ILE A 90 -3.62 -4.64 12.73
N ALA A 91 -3.70 -3.41 13.25
CA ALA A 91 -4.00 -2.24 12.45
C ALA A 91 -2.70 -1.58 11.98
N GLN A 92 -2.61 -1.33 10.66
CA GLN A 92 -1.45 -0.69 10.05
C GLN A 92 -1.86 0.63 9.41
N LYS A 93 -1.19 1.71 9.79
CA LYS A 93 -1.33 3.01 9.11
C LYS A 93 -0.32 3.08 7.96
N ARG A 94 -0.80 3.13 6.73
CA ARG A 94 0.04 3.19 5.52
C ARG A 94 -0.07 4.56 4.85
N LYS A 95 1.05 5.27 4.76
CA LYS A 95 1.16 6.54 4.00
C LYS A 95 1.27 6.25 2.50
N ILE A 96 1.04 7.28 1.66
CA ILE A 96 1.33 7.20 0.22
C ILE A 96 2.84 7.12 0.02
N LYS A 97 3.26 6.26 -0.90
CA LYS A 97 4.66 6.08 -1.28
C LYS A 97 4.81 6.02 -2.79
N VAL A 98 6.03 6.24 -3.27
CA VAL A 98 6.42 5.94 -4.65
C VAL A 98 6.11 4.48 -4.96
N GLY A 99 5.45 4.24 -6.09
CA GLY A 99 4.97 2.91 -6.48
C GLY A 99 3.49 2.64 -6.15
N ASP A 100 2.85 3.43 -5.28
CA ASP A 100 1.42 3.29 -5.02
C ASP A 100 0.60 3.69 -6.25
N LYS A 101 -0.51 2.97 -6.47
CA LYS A 101 -1.40 3.24 -7.61
C LYS A 101 -2.51 4.20 -7.21
N MET A 102 -2.63 5.28 -7.98
CA MET A 102 -3.66 6.31 -7.85
C MET A 102 -4.53 6.33 -9.11
N ALA A 103 -5.75 6.85 -9.00
CA ALA A 103 -6.62 7.01 -10.15
C ALA A 103 -7.59 8.18 -9.98
N GLY A 104 -7.88 8.89 -11.06
CA GLY A 104 -9.05 9.76 -11.14
C GLY A 104 -10.32 8.96 -11.50
N ARG A 105 -11.46 9.65 -11.49
CA ARG A 105 -12.77 9.07 -11.84
C ARG A 105 -12.93 8.77 -13.33
N HIS A 106 -12.09 9.36 -14.18
CA HIS A 106 -12.16 9.27 -15.64
C HIS A 106 -11.24 8.18 -16.23
N GLY A 107 -10.90 7.15 -15.45
CA GLY A 107 -10.08 6.03 -15.88
C GLY A 107 -8.58 6.36 -16.05
N ASN A 108 -8.17 7.58 -15.72
CA ASN A 108 -6.78 8.01 -15.65
C ASN A 108 -6.11 7.37 -14.42
N LYS A 109 -5.39 6.26 -14.65
CA LYS A 109 -4.64 5.54 -13.62
C LYS A 109 -3.16 5.91 -13.74
N GLY A 110 -2.52 6.14 -12.61
CA GLY A 110 -1.09 6.43 -12.52
C GLY A 110 -0.45 5.69 -11.36
N VAL A 111 0.87 5.58 -11.43
CA VAL A 111 1.71 5.17 -10.30
C VAL A 111 2.45 6.42 -9.82
N VAL A 112 2.52 6.63 -8.51
CA VAL A 112 3.33 7.73 -7.95
C VAL A 112 4.79 7.47 -8.30
N SER A 113 5.41 8.33 -9.10
CA SER A 113 6.81 8.20 -9.53
C SER A 113 7.78 8.83 -8.55
N ILE A 114 7.43 10.01 -8.03
CA ILE A 114 8.25 10.79 -7.11
C ILE A 114 7.34 11.57 -6.15
N VAL A 115 7.85 11.85 -4.95
CA VAL A 115 7.24 12.76 -3.99
C VAL A 115 8.24 13.89 -3.77
N LEU A 116 7.92 15.07 -4.31
CA LEU A 116 8.79 16.24 -4.22
C LEU A 116 8.53 17.01 -2.92
N PRO A 117 9.55 17.70 -2.38
CA PRO A 117 9.35 18.74 -1.37
C PRO A 117 8.45 19.86 -1.90
N VAL A 118 7.81 20.60 -0.99
CA VAL A 118 6.83 21.64 -1.36
C VAL A 118 7.49 22.80 -2.10
N GLU A 119 8.74 23.11 -1.76
CA GLU A 119 9.58 24.14 -2.37
C GLU A 119 9.96 23.85 -3.83
N GLU A 120 10.00 22.58 -4.22
CA GLU A 120 10.31 22.19 -5.61
C GLU A 120 9.04 22.06 -6.47
N MET A 121 7.86 22.08 -5.85
CA MET A 121 6.61 21.98 -6.60
C MET A 121 6.34 23.28 -7.36
N PRO A 122 5.85 23.20 -8.62
CA PRO A 122 5.34 24.36 -9.31
C PRO A 122 4.27 25.07 -8.50
N TYR A 123 4.21 26.39 -8.57
CA TYR A 123 3.30 27.20 -7.78
C TYR A 123 2.58 28.27 -8.63
N LEU A 124 1.44 28.73 -8.14
CA LEU A 124 0.62 29.77 -8.75
C LEU A 124 1.13 31.17 -8.43
N GLU A 125 0.64 32.19 -9.13
CA GLU A 125 0.94 33.62 -8.86
C GLU A 125 0.67 34.03 -7.39
N ASP A 126 -0.25 33.37 -6.71
CA ASP A 126 -0.58 33.61 -5.30
C ASP A 126 0.37 32.90 -4.31
N GLY A 127 1.37 32.18 -4.81
CA GLY A 127 2.33 31.40 -4.02
C GLY A 127 1.81 30.01 -3.61
N THR A 128 0.60 29.61 -4.01
CA THR A 128 0.06 28.29 -3.69
C THR A 128 0.78 27.22 -4.50
N PRO A 129 1.44 26.23 -3.87
CA PRO A 129 2.05 25.11 -4.57
C PRO A 129 0.99 24.16 -5.12
N LEU A 130 1.28 23.51 -6.24
CA LEU A 130 0.45 22.44 -6.78
C LEU A 130 0.64 21.15 -5.96
N ASP A 131 -0.41 20.33 -5.86
CA ASP A 131 -0.35 19.06 -5.13
C ASP A 131 0.07 17.87 -6.01
N ILE A 132 -0.39 17.83 -7.27
CA ILE A 132 -0.19 16.71 -8.19
C ILE A 132 0.06 17.27 -9.60
N VAL A 133 1.14 16.84 -10.24
CA VAL A 133 1.43 17.13 -11.65
C VAL A 133 1.11 15.89 -12.50
N LEU A 134 0.27 16.06 -13.52
CA LEU A 134 -0.15 14.99 -14.44
C LEU A 134 0.36 15.23 -15.84
N ASN A 135 0.71 14.16 -16.56
CA ASN A 135 1.14 14.25 -17.95
C ASN A 135 -0.06 14.54 -18.88
N PRO A 136 -0.06 15.65 -19.65
CA PRO A 136 -1.16 16.02 -20.54
C PRO A 136 -1.33 15.05 -21.72
N GLN A 137 -0.27 14.36 -22.17
CA GLN A 137 -0.33 13.44 -23.31
C GLN A 137 -1.26 12.24 -23.08
N GLY A 138 -1.56 11.94 -21.81
CA GLY A 138 -2.46 10.86 -21.44
C GLY A 138 -3.93 11.12 -21.76
N VAL A 139 -4.31 12.37 -22.01
CA VAL A 139 -5.71 12.79 -22.25
C VAL A 139 -6.12 12.60 -23.72
N PRO A 140 -5.39 13.11 -24.73
CA PRO A 140 -5.80 12.98 -26.13
C PRO A 140 -5.84 11.53 -26.60
N SER A 141 -4.86 10.73 -26.20
CA SER A 141 -4.74 9.32 -26.59
C SER A 141 -5.86 8.43 -26.04
N ARG A 142 -6.42 8.77 -24.86
CA ARG A 142 -7.49 7.99 -24.21
C ARG A 142 -8.88 8.59 -24.38
N MET A 143 -8.98 9.77 -25.00
CA MET A 143 -10.23 10.51 -25.23
C MET A 143 -11.07 10.72 -23.96
N ASN A 144 -10.45 10.78 -22.79
CA ASN A 144 -11.13 11.01 -21.50
C ASN A 144 -11.11 12.50 -21.12
N ILE A 145 -11.73 13.32 -21.98
CA ILE A 145 -11.77 14.79 -21.87
C ILE A 145 -12.48 15.26 -20.59
N GLY A 146 -13.41 14.46 -20.05
CA GLY A 146 -14.15 14.80 -18.84
C GLY A 146 -13.27 15.17 -17.64
N GLN A 147 -12.04 14.65 -17.55
CA GLN A 147 -11.11 15.02 -16.48
C GLN A 147 -10.65 16.47 -16.58
N VAL A 148 -10.55 17.03 -17.79
CA VAL A 148 -10.18 18.44 -18.01
C VAL A 148 -11.35 19.34 -17.64
N LEU A 149 -12.57 18.95 -18.02
CA LEU A 149 -13.80 19.66 -17.64
C LEU A 149 -13.99 19.66 -16.12
N GLU A 150 -13.73 18.52 -15.46
CA GLU A 150 -13.73 18.40 -13.99
C GLU A 150 -12.71 19.35 -13.36
N LEU A 151 -11.49 19.39 -13.90
CA LEU A 151 -10.40 20.24 -13.42
C LEU A 151 -10.78 21.74 -13.47
N HIS A 152 -11.35 22.20 -14.58
CA HIS A 152 -11.82 23.59 -14.76
C HIS A 152 -12.98 23.94 -13.82
N LEU A 153 -14.01 23.10 -13.78
CA LEU A 153 -15.16 23.31 -12.90
C LEU A 153 -14.74 23.29 -11.42
N GLY A 154 -13.82 22.39 -11.05
CA GLY A 154 -13.30 22.28 -9.70
C GLY A 154 -12.51 23.52 -9.26
N LEU A 155 -11.75 24.13 -10.18
CA LEU A 155 -11.06 25.39 -9.89
C LEU A 155 -12.06 26.51 -9.59
N ALA A 156 -13.07 26.69 -10.45
CA ALA A 156 -14.09 27.70 -10.27
C ALA A 156 -14.88 27.47 -8.97
N ALA A 157 -15.20 26.22 -8.65
CA ALA A 157 -15.87 25.83 -7.40
C ALA A 157 -15.11 26.26 -6.15
N LYS A 158 -13.78 26.09 -6.13
CA LYS A 158 -12.94 26.52 -4.99
C LYS A 158 -12.90 28.05 -4.88
N LYS A 159 -12.84 28.77 -6.00
CA LYS A 159 -12.76 30.23 -6.00
C LYS A 159 -14.08 30.89 -5.57
N LEU A 160 -15.21 30.36 -6.07
CA LEU A 160 -16.56 30.81 -5.70
C LEU A 160 -17.03 30.24 -4.35
N ASN A 161 -16.28 29.31 -3.76
CA ASN A 161 -16.62 28.60 -2.53
C ASN A 161 -18.01 27.91 -2.60
N THR A 162 -18.32 27.29 -3.74
CA THR A 162 -19.58 26.58 -3.99
C THR A 162 -19.34 25.11 -4.28
N LYS A 163 -20.42 24.32 -4.29
CA LYS A 163 -20.38 22.92 -4.73
C LYS A 163 -21.28 22.76 -5.94
N PHE A 164 -20.73 22.18 -7.00
CA PHE A 164 -21.48 21.83 -8.18
C PHE A 164 -21.91 20.36 -8.14
N VAL A 165 -23.11 20.11 -8.64
CA VAL A 165 -23.61 18.76 -8.91
C VAL A 165 -23.85 18.68 -10.41
N THR A 166 -23.20 17.73 -11.07
CA THR A 166 -23.37 17.46 -12.50
C THR A 166 -24.05 16.09 -12.67
N PRO A 167 -25.35 16.05 -12.99
CA PRO A 167 -26.04 14.81 -13.31
C PRO A 167 -25.38 14.08 -14.49
N ILE A 168 -25.57 12.76 -14.52
CA ILE A 168 -25.09 11.93 -15.62
C ILE A 168 -25.98 12.22 -16.84
N PHE A 169 -25.37 12.54 -17.99
CA PHE A 169 -26.01 12.88 -19.26
C PHE A 169 -26.77 14.23 -19.35
N ASP A 170 -27.05 14.88 -18.22
CA ASP A 170 -27.62 16.23 -18.16
C ASP A 170 -26.75 17.15 -17.28
N GLY A 171 -25.46 17.18 -17.64
CA GLY A 171 -24.43 17.91 -16.89
C GLY A 171 -24.22 19.33 -17.39
N ILE A 172 -23.37 20.07 -16.67
CA ILE A 172 -22.93 21.40 -17.08
C ILE A 172 -22.16 21.30 -18.41
N THR A 173 -22.56 22.11 -19.38
CA THR A 173 -21.94 22.17 -20.70
C THR A 173 -20.64 22.98 -20.67
N HIS A 174 -19.80 22.78 -21.69
CA HIS A 174 -18.53 23.52 -21.84
C HIS A 174 -18.71 25.05 -21.82
N ASN A 175 -19.76 25.56 -22.46
CA ASN A 175 -20.03 27.00 -22.49
C ASN A 175 -20.41 27.53 -21.09
N GLN A 176 -21.22 26.78 -20.35
CA GLN A 176 -21.55 27.14 -18.96
C GLN A 176 -20.31 27.08 -18.05
N ILE A 177 -19.39 26.13 -18.25
CA ILE A 177 -18.12 26.10 -17.49
C ILE A 177 -17.32 27.38 -17.74
N LYS A 178 -17.28 27.89 -18.97
CA LYS A 178 -16.62 29.16 -19.29
C LYS A 178 -17.28 30.34 -18.58
N GLU A 179 -18.61 30.43 -18.62
CA GLU A 179 -19.36 31.47 -17.91
C GLU A 179 -19.07 31.43 -16.40
N ILE A 180 -19.02 30.24 -15.81
CA ILE A 180 -18.70 30.03 -14.39
C ILE A 180 -17.24 30.41 -14.08
N LEU A 181 -16.30 30.16 -15.00
CA LEU A 181 -14.90 30.59 -14.85
C LEU A 181 -14.79 32.12 -14.88
N GLU A 182 -15.51 32.77 -15.79
CA GLU A 182 -15.57 34.23 -15.88
C GLU A 182 -16.19 34.84 -14.62
N GLU A 183 -17.27 34.25 -14.09
CA GLU A 183 -17.87 34.63 -12.79
C GLU A 183 -16.86 34.50 -11.64
N ALA A 184 -15.98 33.50 -11.70
CA ALA A 184 -14.90 33.28 -10.74
C ALA A 184 -13.69 34.22 -10.89
N ASN A 185 -13.70 35.15 -11.86
CA ASN A 185 -12.55 35.96 -12.27
C ASN A 185 -11.33 35.12 -12.67
N ILE A 186 -11.57 34.03 -13.40
CA ILE A 186 -10.53 33.15 -13.97
C ILE A 186 -10.62 33.25 -15.49
N ASP A 187 -9.49 33.13 -16.18
CA ASP A 187 -9.49 33.10 -17.63
C ASP A 187 -10.40 31.98 -18.18
N SER A 188 -11.15 32.28 -19.24
CA SER A 188 -12.13 31.36 -19.84
C SER A 188 -11.47 30.10 -20.44
N SER A 189 -10.15 30.09 -20.66
CA SER A 189 -9.43 28.89 -21.07
C SER A 189 -9.15 27.91 -19.92
N GLY A 190 -9.32 28.35 -18.66
CA GLY A 190 -9.01 27.57 -17.47
C GLY A 190 -7.51 27.28 -17.30
N LYS A 191 -6.65 28.09 -17.93
CA LYS A 191 -5.20 28.03 -17.80
C LYS A 191 -4.68 29.20 -16.98
N LEU A 192 -3.63 28.95 -16.21
CA LEU A 192 -2.98 29.94 -15.35
C LEU A 192 -1.48 29.97 -15.63
N THR A 193 -0.85 31.10 -15.33
CA THR A 193 0.60 31.19 -15.24
C THR A 193 1.07 30.40 -14.02
N VAL A 194 2.06 29.54 -14.23
CA VAL A 194 2.66 28.73 -13.17
C VAL A 194 4.15 29.04 -13.17
N TYR A 195 4.75 29.05 -12.00
CA TYR A 195 6.18 29.26 -11.79
C TYR A 195 6.83 27.95 -11.39
N ASP A 196 8.05 27.74 -11.85
CA ASP A 196 8.88 26.63 -11.43
C ASP A 196 9.39 26.86 -9.99
N GLY A 197 9.20 25.86 -9.11
CA GLY A 197 9.64 25.93 -7.71
C GLY A 197 11.16 26.02 -7.56
N ALA A 198 11.92 25.42 -8.48
CA ALA A 198 13.38 25.38 -8.39
C ALA A 198 14.05 26.68 -8.86
N THR A 199 13.56 27.25 -9.96
CA THR A 199 14.17 28.44 -10.59
C THR A 199 13.43 29.74 -10.24
N GLY A 200 12.14 29.67 -9.92
CA GLY A 200 11.26 30.83 -9.71
C GLY A 200 10.81 31.49 -11.02
N GLU A 201 11.19 30.97 -12.18
CA GLU A 201 10.80 31.50 -13.49
C GLU A 201 9.41 30.99 -13.90
N PRO A 202 8.60 31.81 -14.60
CA PRO A 202 7.32 31.35 -15.15
C PRO A 202 7.55 30.35 -16.29
N PHE A 203 6.69 29.35 -16.40
CA PHE A 203 6.69 28.46 -17.57
C PHE A 203 6.31 29.22 -18.85
N ASP A 204 6.90 28.82 -19.98
CA ASP A 204 6.73 29.48 -21.29
C ASP A 204 5.27 29.59 -21.75
N GLN A 205 4.43 28.64 -21.37
CA GLN A 205 3.02 28.57 -21.76
C GLN A 205 2.12 28.40 -20.54
N PRO A 206 0.91 28.99 -20.57
CA PRO A 206 -0.04 28.82 -19.48
C PRO A 206 -0.50 27.37 -19.37
N ILE A 207 -0.57 26.88 -18.14
CA ILE A 207 -0.85 25.48 -17.82
C ILE A 207 -2.28 25.35 -17.30
N SER A 208 -2.97 24.27 -17.66
CA SER A 208 -4.29 23.98 -17.10
C SER A 208 -4.14 23.55 -15.65
N VAL A 209 -4.54 24.40 -14.71
CA VAL A 209 -4.52 24.12 -13.27
C VAL A 209 -5.96 24.05 -12.78
N GLY A 210 -6.22 23.15 -11.83
CA GLY A 210 -7.54 23.07 -11.22
C GLY A 210 -7.64 21.89 -10.27
N ILE A 211 -8.88 21.54 -9.91
CA ILE A 211 -9.13 20.55 -8.86
C ILE A 211 -9.82 19.35 -9.46
N MET A 212 -9.15 18.22 -9.38
CA MET A 212 -9.68 16.93 -9.81
C MET A 212 -9.82 16.01 -8.60
N TYR A 213 -10.87 15.20 -8.59
CA TYR A 213 -11.04 14.20 -7.55
C TYR A 213 -10.16 12.97 -7.82
N TYR A 214 -9.25 12.67 -6.90
CA TYR A 214 -8.29 11.58 -7.02
C TYR A 214 -8.47 10.53 -5.91
N LEU A 215 -8.26 9.27 -6.27
CA LEU A 215 -8.45 8.10 -5.41
C LEU A 215 -7.15 7.33 -5.25
N LYS A 216 -6.87 6.89 -4.02
CA LYS A 216 -5.85 5.88 -3.75
C LYS A 216 -6.46 4.49 -3.95
N LEU A 217 -5.89 3.70 -4.86
CA LEU A 217 -6.34 2.33 -5.07
C LEU A 217 -5.72 1.39 -4.03
N TYR A 218 -6.39 0.26 -3.76
CA TYR A 218 -5.88 -0.79 -2.87
C TYR A 218 -4.56 -1.43 -3.36
N HIS A 219 -4.15 -1.14 -4.59
CA HIS A 219 -2.88 -1.61 -5.16
C HIS A 219 -1.68 -0.84 -4.61
N MET A 220 -1.26 -1.21 -3.40
CA MET A 220 -0.09 -0.64 -2.73
C MET A 220 1.20 -1.34 -3.16
N VAL A 221 2.31 -0.59 -3.18
CA VAL A 221 3.62 -1.13 -3.59
C VAL A 221 4.16 -2.15 -2.58
N ASP A 222 3.99 -1.89 -1.28
CA ASP A 222 4.51 -2.73 -0.19
C ASP A 222 3.95 -4.17 -0.25
N ASP A 223 2.72 -4.32 -0.75
CA ASP A 223 2.09 -5.65 -0.92
C ASP A 223 2.66 -6.40 -2.13
N LYS A 224 3.10 -5.68 -3.16
CA LYS A 224 3.61 -6.25 -4.42
C LYS A 224 5.10 -6.53 -4.39
N MET A 225 5.87 -5.82 -3.57
CA MET A 225 7.30 -6.05 -3.43
C MET A 225 7.53 -7.45 -2.86
N HIS A 226 8.32 -8.26 -3.57
CA HIS A 226 8.70 -9.61 -3.18
C HIS A 226 10.09 -9.93 -3.72
N ALA A 227 10.94 -10.46 -2.87
CA ALA A 227 12.29 -10.90 -3.22
C ALA A 227 12.62 -12.17 -2.46
N ARG A 228 13.36 -13.07 -3.11
CA ARG A 228 13.78 -14.36 -2.55
C ARG A 228 15.25 -14.60 -2.89
N SER A 229 16.04 -14.98 -1.90
CA SER A 229 17.35 -15.59 -2.09
C SER A 229 17.24 -17.12 -2.06
N VAL A 230 17.03 -17.68 -0.87
CA VAL A 230 16.79 -19.11 -0.62
C VAL A 230 15.49 -19.26 0.17
N GLY A 231 14.79 -20.36 -0.02
CA GLY A 231 13.50 -20.61 0.60
C GLY A 231 13.07 -22.06 0.47
N PRO A 232 11.83 -22.38 0.87
CA PRO A 232 11.33 -23.74 0.79
C PRO A 232 11.19 -24.22 -0.67
N TYR A 233 11.27 -25.54 -0.82
CA TYR A 233 11.15 -26.27 -2.07
C TYR A 233 9.98 -27.24 -1.99
N SER A 234 9.37 -27.51 -3.14
CA SER A 234 8.38 -28.56 -3.30
C SER A 234 9.03 -29.92 -3.13
N LEU A 235 8.41 -30.81 -2.35
CA LEU A 235 8.92 -32.17 -2.13
C LEU A 235 8.97 -33.01 -3.41
N ILE A 236 8.01 -32.80 -4.32
CA ILE A 236 7.86 -33.61 -5.52
C ILE A 236 8.83 -33.14 -6.61
N THR A 237 8.78 -31.86 -6.95
CA THR A 237 9.54 -31.31 -8.09
C THR A 237 10.91 -30.77 -7.70
N GLN A 238 11.20 -30.63 -6.40
CA GLN A 238 12.40 -29.97 -5.89
C GLN A 238 12.60 -28.55 -6.44
N GLN A 239 11.50 -27.91 -6.87
CA GLN A 239 11.48 -26.52 -7.33
C GLN A 239 11.13 -25.58 -6.18
N PRO A 240 11.60 -24.32 -6.22
CA PRO A 240 11.10 -23.26 -5.36
C PRO A 240 9.57 -23.26 -5.27
N LEU A 241 9.00 -23.13 -4.07
CA LEU A 241 7.56 -22.91 -3.92
C LEU A 241 7.11 -21.63 -4.64
N GLY A 242 5.81 -21.50 -4.92
CA GLY A 242 5.22 -20.33 -5.56
C GLY A 242 4.61 -19.33 -4.59
N GLY A 243 4.66 -18.04 -4.94
CA GLY A 243 3.94 -16.98 -4.23
C GLY A 243 4.64 -16.40 -2.99
N LYS A 244 4.35 -15.12 -2.70
CA LYS A 244 4.97 -14.34 -1.61
C LYS A 244 4.74 -14.96 -0.23
N SER A 245 3.56 -15.51 0.03
CA SER A 245 3.20 -16.08 1.33
C SER A 245 4.05 -17.29 1.74
N GLN A 246 4.63 -18.00 0.77
CA GLN A 246 5.49 -19.18 0.99
C GLN A 246 6.97 -18.84 0.77
N ASN A 247 7.32 -17.56 0.67
CA ASN A 247 8.65 -17.11 0.24
C ASN A 247 9.08 -17.77 -1.08
N GLY A 248 8.15 -17.78 -2.04
CA GLY A 248 8.29 -18.47 -3.31
C GLY A 248 9.20 -17.78 -4.33
N GLY A 249 9.66 -18.52 -5.33
CA GLY A 249 10.42 -17.98 -6.46
C GLY A 249 9.51 -17.37 -7.53
N GLN A 250 10.07 -16.52 -8.39
CA GLN A 250 9.39 -16.11 -9.62
C GLN A 250 9.43 -17.26 -10.63
N ARG A 251 8.34 -17.46 -11.36
CA ARG A 251 8.32 -18.44 -12.45
C ARG A 251 9.12 -17.89 -13.62
N PHE A 252 10.15 -18.62 -14.02
CA PHE A 252 10.85 -18.42 -15.29
C PHE A 252 10.24 -19.40 -16.30
N GLY A 253 9.52 -18.86 -17.27
CA GLY A 253 8.75 -19.64 -18.22
C GLY A 253 9.51 -19.90 -19.52
N GLU A 254 8.79 -20.49 -20.46
CA GLU A 254 9.32 -20.81 -21.78
C GLU A 254 9.74 -19.53 -22.51
N MET A 255 8.87 -18.51 -22.57
CA MET A 255 9.15 -17.25 -23.27
C MET A 255 10.35 -16.48 -22.73
N GLU A 256 10.70 -16.64 -21.45
CA GLU A 256 11.89 -16.02 -20.88
C GLU A 256 13.19 -16.78 -21.21
N THR A 257 13.08 -18.02 -21.71
CA THR A 257 14.22 -18.90 -22.04
C THR A 257 14.66 -18.78 -23.50
N TRP A 258 13.75 -18.44 -24.42
CA TRP A 258 14.02 -18.22 -25.85
C TRP A 258 14.70 -16.88 -26.10
#